data_AF-A0A351ZUE3-F1
#
_entry.id   AF-A0A351ZUE3-F1
#
_cell.length_a   1.000
_cell.length_b   1.000
_cell.length_c   1.000
_cell.angle_alpha   90.00
_cell.angle_beta   90.00
_cell.angle_gamma   90.00
#
_symmetry.space_group_name_H-M   'P 1'
#
loop_
_entity.id
_entity.type
_entity.pdbx_description
1 polymer ?
#
loop_
_entity_poly.entity_id
_entity_poly.type
_entity_poly.pdbx_seq_one_letter_code
_entity_poly.pdbx_strand_id
1 'polypeptide(L)'
;MSHDATHGHDHDHVHEPDHVNDTLPTRLMGIAVGVLVVLVAVSLQRAMGWHDVVGGIMTGFLGMFFGALGTSVRSPSGAAILGWAGGIAFFTSILMFLGLRLF
;
A
#
# COMPACT_ATOMS: atom_id res chain seq x y z
N MET A 1 -36.01 -28.32 -39.77
CA MET A 1 -35.29 -27.22 -40.42
C MET A 1 -35.52 -26.01 -39.56
N SER A 2 -34.64 -25.82 -38.57
CA SER A 2 -33.38 -25.03 -38.61
C SER A 2 -33.71 -23.66 -38.01
N HIS A 3 -33.31 -23.46 -36.74
CA HIS A 3 -32.09 -22.74 -36.39
C HIS A 3 -32.08 -21.36 -37.02
N ASP A 4 -32.34 -20.34 -36.20
CA ASP A 4 -31.56 -19.11 -36.21
C ASP A 4 -31.70 -18.42 -34.85
N ALA A 5 -30.95 -18.99 -33.90
CA ALA A 5 -30.39 -18.24 -32.80
C ALA A 5 -29.22 -17.40 -33.37
N THR A 6 -29.51 -16.17 -33.78
CA THR A 6 -28.48 -15.14 -34.01
C THR A 6 -28.19 -14.50 -32.65
N HIS A 7 -27.30 -15.07 -31.84
CA HIS A 7 -25.88 -14.75 -31.82
C HIS A 7 -25.56 -13.25 -31.95
N GLY A 8 -25.20 -12.68 -30.81
CA GLY A 8 -23.88 -12.06 -30.71
C GLY A 8 -23.85 -10.54 -30.84
N HIS A 9 -24.21 -9.85 -29.77
CA HIS A 9 -23.36 -8.77 -29.26
C HIS A 9 -23.73 -8.52 -27.79
N ASP A 10 -23.45 -9.52 -26.97
CA ASP A 10 -23.04 -9.27 -25.59
C ASP A 10 -21.78 -8.41 -25.69
N HIS A 11 -21.96 -7.10 -25.66
CA HIS A 11 -20.92 -6.22 -25.16
C HIS A 11 -20.84 -6.45 -23.65
N ASP A 12 -20.32 -7.64 -23.28
CA ASP A 12 -19.54 -7.80 -22.09
C ASP A 12 -18.37 -6.82 -22.24
N HIS A 13 -18.62 -5.58 -21.84
CA HIS A 13 -17.57 -4.74 -21.31
C HIS A 13 -17.08 -5.45 -20.06
N VAL A 14 -16.25 -6.47 -20.27
CA VAL A 14 -15.32 -6.96 -19.28
C VAL A 14 -14.64 -5.70 -18.78
N HIS A 15 -15.03 -5.23 -17.60
CA HIS A 15 -14.25 -4.25 -16.88
C HIS A 15 -12.84 -4.85 -16.85
N GLU A 16 -11.94 -4.33 -17.69
CA GLU A 16 -10.52 -4.59 -17.51
C GLU A 16 -10.27 -4.23 -16.05
N PRO A 17 -9.91 -5.21 -15.20
CA PRO A 17 -9.70 -4.95 -13.80
C PRO A 17 -8.66 -3.84 -13.75
N ASP A 18 -9.00 -2.70 -13.14
CA ASP A 18 -8.11 -1.53 -12.99
C ASP A 18 -6.70 -2.02 -12.65
N HIS A 19 -5.85 -2.13 -13.67
CA HIS A 19 -4.63 -2.92 -13.55
C HIS A 19 -3.62 -2.03 -12.86
N VAL A 20 -3.38 -2.28 -11.57
CA VAL A 20 -2.32 -1.62 -10.81
C VAL A 20 -1.00 -1.82 -11.58
N ASN A 21 -0.44 -0.70 -12.06
CA ASN A 21 0.77 -0.70 -12.88
C ASN A 21 1.99 -0.91 -11.97
N ASP A 22 2.19 -2.16 -11.58
CA ASP A 22 3.21 -2.58 -10.63
C ASP A 22 4.52 -2.95 -11.35
N THR A 23 5.26 -1.91 -11.73
CA THR A 23 6.58 -2.01 -12.37
C THR A 23 7.71 -1.93 -11.34
N LEU A 24 8.90 -2.41 -11.68
CA LEU A 24 10.09 -2.28 -10.81
C LEU A 24 10.30 -0.83 -10.29
N PRO A 25 10.21 0.22 -11.12
CA PRO A 25 10.32 1.60 -10.66
C PRO A 25 9.24 2.00 -9.64
N THR A 26 7.98 1.62 -9.84
CA THR A 26 6.89 1.97 -8.91
C THR A 26 7.04 1.24 -7.59
N ARG A 27 7.53 -0.01 -7.60
CA ARG A 27 7.88 -0.74 -6.37
C ARG A 27 8.98 -0.05 -5.59
N LEU A 28 10.10 0.28 -6.25
CA LEU A 28 11.23 0.94 -5.59
C LEU A 28 10.82 2.30 -5.02
N MET A 29 10.02 3.07 -5.76
CA MET A 29 9.48 4.34 -5.28
C MET A 29 8.55 4.13 -4.07
N GLY A 30 7.65 3.16 -4.12
CA GLY A 30 6.77 2.82 -2.99
C GLY A 30 7.55 2.40 -1.73
N ILE A 31 8.58 1.56 -1.89
CA ILE A 31 9.46 1.16 -0.80
C ILE A 31 10.20 2.37 -0.24
N ALA A 32 10.77 3.22 -1.10
CA ALA A 32 11.49 4.42 -0.66
C ALA A 32 10.58 5.38 0.12
N VAL A 33 9.34 5.60 -0.35
CA VAL A 33 8.33 6.39 0.35
C VAL A 33 7.97 5.75 1.69
N GLY A 34 7.75 4.43 1.74
CA GLY A 34 7.46 3.69 2.96
C GLY A 34 8.58 3.81 4.00
N VAL A 35 9.84 3.63 3.58
CA VAL A 35 11.00 3.79 4.46
C VAL A 35 11.11 5.21 4.99
N LEU A 36 10.92 6.22 4.12
CA LEU A 36 10.97 7.63 4.54
C LEU A 36 9.91 7.93 5.61
N VAL A 37 8.67 7.48 5.39
CA VAL A 37 7.57 7.64 6.36
C VAL A 37 7.90 6.98 7.69
N VAL A 38 8.43 5.75 7.66
CA VAL A 38 8.86 5.03 8.87
C VAL A 38 9.93 5.81 9.60
N LEU A 39 10.96 6.30 8.91
CA LEU A 39 12.02 7.09 9.52
C LEU A 39 11.49 8.36 10.19
N VAL A 40 10.55 9.07 9.55
CA VAL A 40 9.89 10.24 10.14
C VAL A 40 9.10 9.86 11.40
N ALA A 41 8.32 8.78 11.36
CA ALA A 41 7.55 8.33 12.52
C ALA A 41 8.45 7.88 13.69
N VAL A 42 9.51 7.12 13.41
CA VAL A 42 10.48 6.64 14.40
C VAL A 42 11.29 7.79 14.99
N SER A 43 11.77 8.71 14.16
CA SER A 43 12.49 9.90 14.65
C SER A 43 11.62 10.78 15.54
N LEU A 44 10.33 10.94 15.19
CA LEU A 44 9.36 11.66 16.02
C LEU A 44 9.12 10.96 17.36
N GLN A 45 8.94 9.63 17.36
CA GLN A 45 8.83 8.82 18.58
C GLN A 45 10.04 9.04 19.50
N ARG A 46 11.26 9.00 18.94
CA ARG A 46 12.50 9.22 19.69
C ARG A 46 12.61 10.63 20.25
N ALA A 47 12.30 11.64 19.45
CA ALA A 47 12.36 13.04 19.87
C ALA A 47 11.44 13.32 21.07
N MET A 48 10.31 12.62 21.17
CA MET A 48 9.39 12.73 22.29
C MET A 48 9.65 11.75 23.44
N GLY A 49 10.66 10.88 23.33
CA GLY A 49 10.99 9.88 24.35
C GLY A 49 9.90 8.84 24.57
N TRP A 50 9.06 8.57 23.56
CA TRP A 50 7.96 7.62 23.67
C TRP A 50 8.45 6.17 23.62
N HIS A 51 7.68 5.29 24.26
CA HIS A 51 7.91 3.85 24.21
C HIS A 51 7.80 3.32 22.76
N ASP A 52 8.61 2.31 22.41
CA ASP A 52 8.69 1.76 21.05
C ASP A 52 7.34 1.25 20.52
N VAL A 53 6.48 0.77 21.41
CA VAL A 53 5.10 0.36 21.09
C VAL A 53 4.27 1.51 20.49
N VAL A 54 4.48 2.75 20.94
CA VAL A 54 3.78 3.92 20.38
C VAL A 54 4.23 4.18 18.95
N GLY A 55 5.53 4.04 18.68
CA GLY A 55 6.09 4.11 17.33
C GLY A 55 5.53 3.01 16.42
N GLY A 56 5.40 1.78 16.96
CA GLY A 56 4.73 0.67 16.28
C GLY A 56 3.29 1.01 15.93
N ILE A 57 2.47 1.42 16.90
CA ILE A 57 1.06 1.78 16.66
C ILE A 57 0.94 2.88 15.59
N MET A 58 1.75 3.95 15.68
CA MET A 58 1.75 5.02 14.69
C MET A 58 2.08 4.53 13.28
N THR A 59 3.18 3.79 13.13
CA THR A 59 3.60 3.25 11.83
C THR A 59 2.58 2.25 11.27
N GLY A 60 1.88 1.51 12.14
CA GLY A 60 0.81 0.60 11.75
C GLY A 60 -0.41 1.32 11.20
N PHE A 61 -0.86 2.39 11.87
CA PHE A 61 -1.93 3.24 11.38
C PHE A 61 -1.56 3.95 10.07
N LEU A 62 -0.33 4.47 9.96
CA LEU A 62 0.19 5.04 8.71
C LEU A 62 0.19 4.01 7.58
N GLY A 63 0.62 2.78 7.87
CA GLY A 63 0.60 1.67 6.91
C GLY A 63 -0.80 1.35 6.39
N MET A 64 -1.77 1.23 7.31
CA MET A 64 -3.17 1.00 6.96
C MET A 64 -3.75 2.17 6.15
N PHE A 65 -3.44 3.41 6.54
CA PHE A 65 -3.90 4.61 5.85
C PHE A 65 -3.35 4.69 4.43
N PHE A 66 -2.06 4.46 4.21
CA PHE A 66 -1.49 4.44 2.86
C PHE A 66 -2.02 3.27 2.02
N GLY A 67 -2.22 2.10 2.61
CA GLY A 67 -2.89 0.98 1.92
C GLY A 67 -4.30 1.33 1.46
N ALA A 68 -5.11 1.92 2.33
CA ALA A 68 -6.48 2.35 2.01
C ALA A 68 -6.53 3.54 1.03
N LEU A 69 -5.59 4.48 1.12
CA LEU A 69 -5.45 5.53 0.12
C LEU A 69 -5.08 4.95 -1.24
N GLY A 70 -4.23 3.92 -1.28
CA GLY A 70 -3.86 3.21 -2.50
C GLY A 70 -5.06 2.69 -3.29
N THR A 71 -6.13 2.24 -2.60
CA THR A 71 -7.37 1.78 -3.27
C THR A 71 -8.25 2.91 -3.77
N SER A 72 -7.98 4.15 -3.36
CA SER A 72 -8.79 5.34 -3.70
C SER A 72 -8.15 6.21 -4.79
N VAL A 73 -6.89 5.95 -5.15
CA VAL A 73 -6.15 6.72 -6.15
C VAL A 73 -6.47 6.20 -7.55
N ARG A 74 -6.94 7.09 -8.43
CA ARG A 74 -7.26 6.77 -9.84
C ARG A 74 -6.03 6.44 -10.70
N SER A 75 -4.82 6.75 -10.22
CA SER A 75 -3.57 6.44 -10.92
C SER A 75 -3.10 5.02 -10.57
N PRO A 76 -2.96 4.10 -11.55
CA PRO A 76 -2.50 2.74 -11.30
C PRO A 76 -1.10 2.67 -10.67
N SER A 77 -0.20 3.56 -11.09
CA SER A 77 1.14 3.66 -10.51
C SER A 77 1.11 4.24 -9.09
N GLY A 78 0.21 5.20 -8.83
CA GLY A 78 0.02 5.77 -7.49
C GLY A 78 -0.52 4.73 -6.50
N ALA A 79 -1.47 3.90 -6.93
CA ALA A 79 -2.00 2.79 -6.14
C ALA A 79 -0.89 1.79 -5.76
N ALA A 80 0.00 1.44 -6.69
CA ALA A 80 1.14 0.56 -6.43
C ALA A 80 2.12 1.17 -5.41
N ILE A 81 2.51 2.44 -5.61
CA ILE A 81 3.44 3.15 -4.72
C ILE A 81 2.90 3.19 -3.29
N LEU A 82 1.62 3.57 -3.13
CA LEU A 82 0.98 3.66 -1.82
C LEU A 82 0.77 2.29 -1.17
N GLY A 83 0.47 1.26 -1.95
CA GLY A 83 0.38 -0.13 -1.47
C GLY A 83 1.70 -0.61 -0.89
N TRP A 84 2.82 -0.40 -1.61
CA TRP A 84 4.16 -0.76 -1.13
C TRP A 84 4.58 0.09 0.07
N ALA A 85 4.33 1.39 0.05
CA ALA A 85 4.62 2.26 1.18
C ALA A 85 3.85 1.84 2.44
N GLY A 86 2.56 1.54 2.28
CA GLY A 86 1.69 1.05 3.33
C GLY A 86 2.16 -0.28 3.91
N GLY A 87 2.53 -1.22 3.04
CA GLY A 87 3.09 -2.51 3.43
C GLY A 87 4.36 -2.38 4.27
N ILE A 88 5.33 -1.57 3.82
CA ILE A 88 6.58 -1.34 4.57
C ILE A 88 6.31 -0.74 5.96
N ALA A 89 5.45 0.26 6.05
CA ALA A 89 5.09 0.87 7.33
C ALA A 89 4.37 -0.11 8.27
N PHE A 90 3.47 -0.94 7.74
CA PHE A 90 2.76 -1.96 8.50
C PHE A 90 3.67 -3.07 9.02
N PHE A 91 4.57 -3.61 8.19
CA PHE A 91 5.53 -4.63 8.64
C PHE A 91 6.50 -4.06 9.67
N THR A 92 6.93 -2.80 9.50
CA THR A 92 7.76 -2.11 10.50
C THR A 92 7.05 -2.00 11.85
N SER A 93 5.75 -1.67 11.85
CA SER A 93 4.94 -1.66 13.07
C SER A 93 4.96 -2.99 13.82
N ILE A 94 4.81 -4.10 13.10
CA ILE A 94 4.88 -5.44 13.70
C ILE A 94 6.26 -5.68 14.33
N LEU A 95 7.34 -5.32 13.63
CA LEU A 95 8.70 -5.46 14.16
C LEU A 95 8.92 -4.64 15.43
N MET A 96 8.47 -3.37 15.44
CA MET A 96 8.56 -2.51 16.62
C MET A 96 7.71 -3.04 17.78
N PHE A 97 6.54 -3.59 17.49
CA PHE A 97 5.67 -4.18 18.51
C PHE A 97 6.28 -5.44 19.15
N LEU A 98 7.02 -6.24 18.37
CA LEU A 98 7.78 -7.39 18.85
C LEU A 98 9.05 -6.99 19.63
N GLY A 99 9.32 -5.68 19.80
CA GLY A 99 10.45 -5.18 20.56
C GLY A 99 11.78 -5.22 19.80
N LEU A 100 11.76 -5.44 18.48
CA LEU A 100 12.94 -5.23 17.65
C LEU A 100 13.23 -3.74 17.60
N ARG A 101 14.26 -3.32 18.32
CA ARG A 101 14.78 -1.96 18.29
C ARG A 101 15.34 -1.68 16.91
N LEU A 102 14.58 -0.93 16.13
CA LEU A 102 15.05 -0.35 14.88
C LEU A 102 15.94 0.84 15.27
N PHE A 103 17.25 0.58 15.25
CA PHE A 103 18.39 1.49 15.53
C PHE A 103 18.48 2.00 16.97
#